data_AF-A0A6N0HQ15-F1
#
_entry.id   AF-A0A6N0HQ15-F1
#
_cell.length_a   1.000
_cell.length_b   1.000
_cell.length_c   1.000
_cell.angle_alpha   90.00
_cell.angle_beta   90.00
_cell.angle_gamma   90.00
#
_symmetry.space_group_name_H-M   'P 1'
#
loop_
_entity.id
_entity.type
_entity.pdbx_description
1 polymer ?
#
loop_
_entity_poly.entity_id
_entity_poly.type
_entity_poly.pdbx_seq_one_letter_code
_entity_poly.pdbx_strand_id
1 'polypeptide(L)'
;MNKVNIVCMKWGDKFPVKYVNRLFSMVSRHLSIPFRFVCFTENNIGIRNEIEIQDLPELDLPSGLPERGWRKLTVFKQGFGGLSGSTLFLDLDIVVVGNLDEFFTYSGDFLIAHDKKNPKKIEGNSSIFRFEIGQYPEILSYFEQNPELIKSEVRHEQAYLSREIHQQDKLRYWPDEWVPSFKYRCCPSWIKSWFQAPSIPKGAKVILFHGLPNPPEAITGHSGKWYRHIQPSPWIKKYWKI
;
A
#
# COMPACT_ATOMS: atom_id res chain seq x y z
N MET A 1 -22.93 11.35 4.17
CA MET A 1 -21.68 10.79 4.74
C MET A 1 -20.58 11.80 4.50
N ASN A 2 -19.70 12.02 5.48
CA ASN A 2 -18.51 12.83 5.27
C ASN A 2 -17.60 12.15 4.25
N LYS A 3 -16.85 12.93 3.46
CA LYS A 3 -15.90 12.38 2.50
C LYS A 3 -14.77 11.64 3.24
N VAL A 4 -14.34 10.52 2.70
CA VAL A 4 -13.14 9.79 3.18
C VAL A 4 -11.92 10.19 2.36
N ASN A 5 -10.71 9.92 2.85
CA ASN A 5 -9.48 10.19 2.11
C ASN A 5 -8.86 8.91 1.56
N ILE A 6 -8.34 9.01 0.36
CA ILE A 6 -7.44 8.03 -0.25
C ILE A 6 -6.11 8.74 -0.44
N VAL A 7 -5.05 8.22 0.17
CA VAL A 7 -3.71 8.83 0.15
C VAL A 7 -2.74 7.88 -0.53
N CYS A 8 -1.92 8.40 -1.45
CA CYS A 8 -0.76 7.70 -1.97
C CYS A 8 0.45 8.64 -2.07
N MET A 9 1.64 8.05 -2.15
CA MET A 9 2.88 8.80 -2.33
C MET A 9 3.59 8.33 -3.60
N LYS A 10 4.07 9.29 -4.41
CA LYS A 10 4.95 9.04 -5.55
C LYS A 10 6.22 9.86 -5.36
N TRP A 11 7.35 9.19 -5.18
CA TRP A 11 8.65 9.87 -5.13
C TRP A 11 9.71 9.22 -6.00
N GLY A 12 10.59 10.06 -6.54
CA GLY A 12 11.64 9.66 -7.48
C GLY A 12 11.07 9.00 -8.74
N ASP A 13 11.91 8.19 -9.36
CA ASP A 13 11.66 7.64 -10.71
C ASP A 13 11.23 6.18 -10.72
N LYS A 14 11.13 5.54 -9.55
CA LYS A 14 10.75 4.11 -9.44
C LYS A 14 9.38 3.86 -10.07
N PHE A 15 8.43 4.76 -9.86
CA PHE A 15 7.07 4.65 -10.36
C PHE A 15 6.74 5.83 -11.29
N PRO A 16 6.50 5.59 -12.59
CA PRO A 16 6.05 6.63 -13.49
C PRO A 16 4.68 7.17 -13.08
N VAL A 17 4.41 8.45 -13.38
CA VAL A 17 3.16 9.16 -13.02
C VAL A 17 1.89 8.39 -13.39
N LYS A 18 1.90 7.62 -14.49
CA LYS A 18 0.76 6.77 -14.88
C LYS A 18 0.29 5.78 -13.80
N TYR A 19 1.13 5.42 -12.83
CA TYR A 19 0.74 4.58 -11.70
C TYR A 19 -0.26 5.30 -10.78
N VAL A 20 -0.05 6.59 -10.53
CA VAL A 20 -0.98 7.44 -9.75
C VAL A 20 -2.33 7.50 -10.45
N ASN A 21 -2.33 7.76 -11.76
CA ASN A 21 -3.55 7.81 -12.56
C ASN A 21 -4.31 6.47 -12.60
N ARG A 22 -3.58 5.34 -12.68
CA ARG A 22 -4.17 4.00 -12.60
C ARG A 22 -4.76 3.73 -11.23
N LEU A 23 -4.07 4.10 -10.16
CA LEU A 23 -4.55 3.94 -8.79
C LEU A 23 -5.85 4.71 -8.58
N PHE A 24 -5.90 5.99 -8.95
CA PHE A 24 -7.12 6.79 -8.92
C PHE A 24 -8.26 6.13 -9.70
N SER A 25 -7.99 5.70 -10.93
CA SER A 25 -9.02 5.11 -11.79
C SER A 25 -9.55 3.78 -11.24
N MET A 26 -8.66 2.98 -10.63
CA MET A 26 -9.03 1.77 -9.90
C MET A 26 -9.91 2.05 -8.69
N VAL A 27 -9.54 3.04 -7.87
CA VAL A 27 -10.30 3.45 -6.70
C VAL A 27 -11.67 4.00 -7.09
N SER A 28 -11.73 4.92 -8.05
CA SER A 28 -12.98 5.52 -8.53
C SER A 28 -13.98 4.50 -9.07
N ARG A 29 -13.51 3.39 -9.65
CA ARG A 29 -14.38 2.29 -10.11
C ARG A 29 -14.95 1.41 -8.98
N HIS A 30 -14.30 1.39 -7.81
CA HIS A 30 -14.58 0.40 -6.76
C HIS A 30 -14.97 1.00 -5.41
N LEU A 31 -14.87 2.32 -5.24
CA LEU A 31 -15.28 3.02 -4.04
C LEU A 31 -16.54 3.85 -4.34
N SER A 32 -17.65 3.51 -3.69
CA SER A 32 -18.92 4.22 -3.84
C SER A 32 -19.04 5.40 -2.86
N ILE A 33 -18.31 5.34 -1.74
CA ILE A 33 -18.25 6.41 -0.75
C ILE A 33 -17.61 7.66 -1.39
N PRO A 34 -18.21 8.85 -1.28
CA PRO A 34 -17.56 10.09 -1.73
C PRO A 34 -16.18 10.26 -1.10
N PHE A 35 -15.14 10.52 -1.91
CA PHE A 35 -13.77 10.56 -1.42
C PHE A 35 -12.97 11.76 -1.96
N ARG A 36 -11.89 12.10 -1.26
CA ARG A 36 -10.76 12.89 -1.77
C ARG A 36 -9.63 11.93 -2.11
N PHE A 37 -9.01 12.11 -3.27
CA PHE A 37 -7.81 11.36 -3.63
C PHE A 37 -6.62 12.31 -3.63
N VAL A 38 -5.68 12.10 -2.72
CA VAL A 38 -4.54 12.98 -2.50
C VAL A 38 -3.24 12.24 -2.82
N CYS A 39 -2.48 12.74 -3.78
CA CYS A 39 -1.15 12.23 -4.10
C CYS A 39 -0.08 13.21 -3.61
N PHE A 40 0.80 12.73 -2.75
CA PHE A 40 1.98 13.46 -2.30
C PHE A 40 3.16 13.16 -3.22
N THR A 41 3.69 14.18 -3.90
CA THR A 41 4.76 13.99 -4.89
C THR A 41 5.53 15.28 -5.19
N GLU A 42 6.80 15.12 -5.58
CA GLU A 42 7.63 16.17 -6.19
C GLU A 42 7.40 16.36 -7.69
N ASN A 43 6.65 15.48 -8.37
CA ASN A 43 6.40 15.56 -9.81
C ASN A 43 4.91 15.43 -10.14
N ASN A 44 4.32 16.55 -10.54
CA ASN A 44 2.90 16.68 -10.84
C ASN A 44 2.55 16.55 -12.34
N ILE A 45 3.54 16.45 -13.23
CA ILE A 45 3.32 16.54 -14.68
C ILE A 45 2.61 15.28 -15.18
N GLY A 46 1.43 15.45 -15.77
CA GLY A 46 0.62 14.37 -16.34
C GLY A 46 -0.24 13.62 -15.31
N ILE A 47 -0.33 14.11 -14.07
CA ILE A 47 -1.32 13.66 -13.09
C ILE A 47 -2.70 14.21 -13.49
N ARG A 48 -3.74 13.39 -13.31
CA ARG A 48 -5.14 13.74 -13.59
C ARG A 48 -5.63 14.91 -12.71
N ASN A 49 -6.47 15.79 -13.27
CA ASN A 49 -7.00 16.96 -12.54
C ASN A 49 -7.94 16.59 -11.38
N GLU A 50 -8.53 15.40 -11.39
CA GLU A 50 -9.38 14.90 -10.30
C GLU A 50 -8.57 14.50 -9.06
N ILE A 51 -7.24 14.43 -9.18
CA ILE A 51 -6.33 14.05 -8.11
C ILE A 51 -5.82 15.34 -7.46
N GLU A 52 -6.05 15.46 -6.15
CA GLU A 52 -5.44 16.53 -5.36
C GLU A 52 -3.95 16.25 -5.22
N ILE A 53 -3.12 17.21 -5.59
CA ILE A 53 -1.67 17.08 -5.53
C ILE A 53 -1.18 17.93 -4.36
N GLN A 54 -0.35 17.32 -3.51
CA GLN A 54 0.33 18.00 -2.43
C GLN A 54 1.83 17.69 -2.48
N ASP A 55 2.63 18.62 -1.96
CA ASP A 55 4.07 18.47 -1.93
C ASP A 55 4.48 17.27 -1.07
N LEU A 56 5.46 16.52 -1.54
CA LEU A 56 5.98 15.37 -0.80
C LEU A 56 6.53 15.83 0.56
N PRO A 57 6.08 15.27 1.69
CA PRO A 57 6.58 15.68 2.99
C PRO A 57 8.07 15.37 3.11
N GLU A 58 8.78 16.30 3.73
CA GLU A 58 10.16 16.10 4.11
C GLU A 58 10.25 15.10 5.27
N LEU A 59 11.20 14.18 5.15
CA LEU A 59 11.65 13.31 6.23
C LEU A 59 13.17 13.33 6.15
N ASP A 60 13.81 13.92 7.17
CA ASP A 60 15.26 13.98 7.22
C ASP A 60 15.80 12.60 7.59
N LEU A 61 16.28 11.89 6.58
CA LEU A 61 16.95 10.61 6.75
C LEU A 61 18.44 10.83 6.52
N PRO A 62 19.32 10.36 7.44
CA PRO A 62 20.75 10.49 7.24
C PRO A 62 21.16 9.90 5.88
N SER A 63 21.97 10.69 5.16
CA SER A 63 22.39 10.43 3.79
C SER A 63 23.09 9.07 3.64
N GLY A 64 22.85 8.38 2.52
CA GLY A 64 23.57 7.15 2.16
C GLY A 64 22.90 5.83 2.57
N LEU A 65 21.77 5.90 3.29
CA LEU A 65 20.98 4.71 3.64
C LEU A 65 19.81 4.49 2.68
N PRO A 66 19.41 3.22 2.42
CA PRO A 66 18.23 2.94 1.62
C PRO A 66 16.97 3.47 2.31
N GLU A 67 16.09 4.12 1.54
CA GLU A 67 14.87 4.77 2.05
C GLU A 67 13.90 3.78 2.73
N ARG A 68 13.88 2.50 2.33
CA ARG A 68 13.14 1.39 2.97
C ARG A 68 11.68 1.69 3.38
N GLY A 69 11.03 2.62 2.68
CA GLY A 69 9.65 3.06 2.92
C GLY A 69 9.47 4.02 4.09
N TRP A 70 10.53 4.47 4.77
CA TRP A 70 10.45 5.33 5.95
C TRP A 70 9.65 6.62 5.72
N ARG A 71 9.68 7.17 4.51
CA ARG A 71 8.93 8.38 4.16
C ARG A 71 7.43 8.22 4.35
N LYS A 72 6.88 7.00 4.29
CA LYS A 72 5.47 6.75 4.58
C LYS A 72 5.05 7.19 5.98
N LEU A 73 5.96 7.15 6.97
CA LEU A 73 5.65 7.58 8.34
C LEU A 73 5.19 9.04 8.41
N THR A 74 5.54 9.87 7.42
CA THR A 74 5.09 11.26 7.36
C THR A 74 3.57 11.40 7.27
N VAL A 75 2.81 10.36 6.89
CA VAL A 75 1.34 10.38 6.94
C VAL A 75 0.78 10.58 8.35
N PHE A 76 1.57 10.28 9.38
CA PHE A 76 1.20 10.45 10.78
C PHE A 76 1.54 11.84 11.33
N LYS A 77 2.17 12.72 10.53
CA LYS A 77 2.50 14.09 10.96
C LYS A 77 1.25 14.82 11.47
N GLN A 78 1.39 15.57 12.56
CA GLN A 78 0.31 16.44 13.02
C GLN A 78 -0.06 17.44 11.92
N GLY A 79 -1.35 17.51 11.57
CA GLY A 79 -1.84 18.38 10.49
C GLY A 79 -1.42 17.92 9.08
N PHE A 80 -1.08 16.63 8.90
CA PHE A 80 -0.67 16.05 7.63
C PHE A 80 -1.55 16.50 6.45
N GLY A 81 -0.97 17.29 5.55
CA GLY A 81 -1.62 17.79 4.34
C GLY A 81 -2.87 18.64 4.55
N GLY A 82 -3.09 19.19 5.75
CA GLY A 82 -4.35 19.85 6.11
C GLY A 82 -5.57 18.92 6.01
N LEU A 83 -5.35 17.61 6.03
CA LEU A 83 -6.39 16.60 5.93
C LEU A 83 -6.94 16.25 7.31
N SER A 84 -8.14 15.66 7.33
CA SER A 84 -8.78 15.11 8.52
C SER A 84 -9.74 13.99 8.10
N GLY A 85 -10.15 13.14 9.03
CA GLY A 85 -11.06 12.04 8.76
C GLY A 85 -10.39 10.70 8.44
N SER A 86 -11.25 9.70 8.27
CA SER A 86 -10.84 8.33 7.95
C SER A 86 -10.12 8.26 6.62
N THR A 87 -8.94 7.62 6.64
CA THR A 87 -8.00 7.64 5.53
C THR A 87 -7.49 6.25 5.23
N LEU A 88 -7.51 5.89 3.95
CA LEU A 88 -6.88 4.67 3.43
C LEU A 88 -5.61 5.06 2.67
N PHE A 89 -4.45 4.62 3.17
CA PHE A 89 -3.21 4.71 2.43
C PHE A 89 -3.10 3.55 1.44
N LEU A 90 -2.65 3.82 0.21
CA LEU A 90 -2.44 2.84 -0.84
C LEU A 90 -1.09 3.03 -1.53
N ASP A 91 -0.31 1.95 -1.63
CA ASP A 91 0.87 1.92 -2.51
C ASP A 91 0.49 1.95 -3.99
N LEU A 92 1.43 2.39 -4.83
CA LEU A 92 1.22 2.52 -6.26
C LEU A 92 1.23 1.18 -7.02
N ASP A 93 1.80 0.13 -6.45
CA ASP A 93 1.96 -1.19 -7.08
C ASP A 93 0.87 -2.20 -6.70
N ILE A 94 -0.26 -1.76 -6.15
CA ILE A 94 -1.43 -2.62 -5.90
C ILE A 94 -2.37 -2.72 -7.12
N VAL A 95 -3.28 -3.70 -7.10
CA VAL A 95 -4.38 -3.81 -8.08
C VAL A 95 -5.71 -3.95 -7.34
N VAL A 96 -6.60 -2.97 -7.48
CA VAL A 96 -7.97 -3.04 -6.95
C VAL A 96 -8.84 -3.86 -7.91
N VAL A 97 -9.45 -4.91 -7.38
CA VAL A 97 -10.25 -5.90 -8.12
C VAL A 97 -11.68 -6.05 -7.58
N GLY A 98 -12.01 -5.40 -6.47
CA GLY A 98 -13.31 -5.49 -5.82
C GLY A 98 -13.65 -4.24 -5.00
N ASN A 99 -14.86 -4.21 -4.44
CA ASN A 99 -15.41 -3.06 -3.71
C ASN A 99 -14.53 -2.64 -2.51
N LEU A 100 -14.28 -1.33 -2.39
CA LEU A 100 -13.44 -0.72 -1.35
C LEU A 100 -14.21 -0.16 -0.15
N ASP A 101 -15.55 -0.09 -0.20
CA ASP A 101 -16.35 0.53 0.86
C ASP A 101 -16.15 -0.16 2.21
N GLU A 102 -16.00 -1.48 2.20
CA GLU A 102 -15.78 -2.27 3.42
C GLU A 102 -14.46 -1.94 4.14
N PHE A 103 -13.46 -1.37 3.44
CA PHE A 103 -12.26 -0.88 4.12
C PHE A 103 -12.56 0.30 5.04
N PHE A 104 -13.66 1.04 4.83
CA PHE A 104 -14.06 2.16 5.70
C PHE A 104 -15.08 1.77 6.76
N THR A 105 -15.80 0.66 6.59
CA THR A 105 -16.86 0.24 7.53
C THR A 105 -16.43 -0.89 8.47
N TYR A 106 -15.41 -1.67 8.12
CA TYR A 106 -14.88 -2.72 8.99
C TYR A 106 -14.32 -2.15 10.29
N SER A 107 -14.53 -2.81 11.44
CA SER A 107 -14.20 -2.26 12.76
C SER A 107 -12.69 -2.30 13.06
N GLY A 108 -12.15 -1.23 13.65
CA GLY A 108 -10.78 -1.16 14.17
C GLY A 108 -10.15 0.21 13.97
N ASP A 109 -9.25 0.63 14.86
CA ASP A 109 -8.69 1.98 14.80
C ASP A 109 -7.55 2.07 13.77
N PHE A 110 -6.71 1.04 13.71
CA PHE A 110 -5.67 0.89 12.70
C PHE A 110 -5.73 -0.50 12.08
N LEU A 111 -5.97 -0.57 10.77
CA LEU A 111 -6.13 -1.83 10.05
C LEU A 111 -5.13 -1.92 8.91
N ILE A 112 -4.35 -2.99 8.88
CA ILE A 112 -3.29 -3.22 7.88
C ILE A 112 -3.41 -4.62 7.28
N ALA A 113 -2.89 -4.81 6.07
CA ALA A 113 -2.82 -6.14 5.50
C ALA A 113 -1.87 -7.03 6.29
N HIS A 114 -2.16 -8.33 6.37
CA HIS A 114 -1.29 -9.28 7.05
C HIS A 114 -1.17 -10.56 6.23
N ASP A 115 0.06 -11.05 6.08
CA ASP A 115 0.30 -12.33 5.42
C ASP A 115 0.33 -13.46 6.46
N LYS A 116 -0.79 -14.18 6.61
CA LYS A 116 -0.88 -15.34 7.49
C LYS A 116 0.02 -16.51 7.11
N LYS A 117 0.84 -16.42 6.06
CA LYS A 117 1.97 -17.37 5.88
C LYS A 117 2.88 -17.38 7.11
N ASN A 118 3.03 -16.26 7.81
CA ASN A 118 3.78 -16.16 9.06
C ASN A 118 2.86 -15.61 10.18
N PRO A 119 1.89 -16.38 10.68
CA PRO A 119 0.84 -15.87 11.55
C PRO A 119 1.36 -15.37 12.90
N LYS A 120 2.55 -15.83 13.31
CA LYS A 120 3.23 -15.39 14.54
C LYS A 120 3.89 -14.01 14.42
N LYS A 121 4.08 -13.48 13.22
CA LYS A 121 4.65 -12.14 13.03
C LYS A 121 3.57 -11.09 13.22
N ILE A 122 3.85 -10.07 14.01
CA ILE A 122 2.94 -8.92 14.17
C ILE A 122 2.97 -7.96 12.97
N GLU A 123 3.99 -8.06 12.13
CA GLU A 123 4.21 -7.13 11.05
C GLU A 123 3.13 -7.24 9.96
N GLY A 124 2.43 -6.14 9.73
CA GLY A 124 1.56 -5.94 8.59
C GLY A 124 2.30 -5.44 7.34
N ASN A 125 1.61 -5.49 6.21
CA ASN A 125 2.06 -4.97 4.93
C ASN A 125 1.49 -3.55 4.71
N SER A 126 2.37 -2.53 4.68
CA SER A 126 1.98 -1.12 4.58
C SER A 126 1.63 -0.66 3.16
N SER A 127 1.38 -1.58 2.22
CA SER A 127 0.81 -1.25 0.91
C SER A 127 -0.67 -0.89 0.97
N ILE A 128 -1.35 -1.28 2.05
CA ILE A 128 -2.69 -0.82 2.39
C ILE A 128 -2.90 -0.79 3.89
N PHE A 129 -3.25 0.38 4.42
CA PHE A 129 -3.69 0.52 5.80
C PHE A 129 -4.70 1.66 5.97
N ARG A 130 -5.61 1.49 6.93
CA ARG A 130 -6.55 2.53 7.36
C ARG A 130 -6.14 3.10 8.70
N PHE A 131 -6.27 4.42 8.82
CA PHE A 131 -6.07 5.19 10.05
C PHE A 131 -6.95 6.45 10.02
N GLU A 132 -7.11 7.09 11.17
CA GLU A 132 -7.66 8.44 11.28
C GLU A 132 -6.51 9.46 11.25
N ILE A 133 -6.60 10.48 10.39
CA ILE A 133 -5.52 11.48 10.30
C ILE A 133 -5.39 12.25 11.61
N GLY A 134 -4.15 12.40 12.09
CA GLY A 134 -3.82 13.07 13.34
C GLY A 134 -3.98 12.21 14.59
N GLN A 135 -4.36 10.93 14.47
CA GLN A 135 -4.55 10.04 15.61
C GLN A 135 -3.25 9.56 16.27
N TYR A 136 -2.17 9.41 15.50
CA TYR A 136 -0.92 8.78 15.98
C TYR A 136 0.34 9.62 15.69
N PRO A 137 0.37 10.94 16.02
CA PRO A 137 1.53 11.79 15.73
C PRO A 137 2.84 11.32 16.36
N GLU A 138 2.75 10.62 17.50
CA GLU A 138 3.89 10.08 18.23
C GLU A 138 4.72 9.07 17.43
N ILE A 139 4.13 8.39 16.44
CA ILE A 139 4.84 7.42 15.59
C ILE A 139 5.91 8.13 14.77
N LEU A 140 5.57 9.25 14.15
CA LEU A 140 6.56 10.02 13.40
C LEU A 140 7.55 10.70 14.35
N SER A 141 7.05 11.33 15.42
CA SER A 141 7.90 12.06 16.36
C SER A 141 8.96 11.17 17.03
N TYR A 142 8.60 9.95 17.43
CA TYR A 142 9.55 9.01 18.01
C TYR A 142 10.59 8.55 16.98
N PHE A 143 10.17 8.33 15.73
CA PHE A 143 11.09 8.01 14.63
C PHE A 143 12.11 9.11 14.37
N GLU A 144 11.67 10.36 14.27
CA GLU A 144 12.54 11.51 14.02
C GLU A 144 13.52 11.77 15.17
N GLN A 145 13.12 11.49 16.42
CA GLN A 145 13.99 11.62 17.59
C GLN A 145 14.99 10.46 17.74
N ASN A 146 14.68 9.27 17.22
CA ASN A 146 15.46 8.05 17.44
C ASN A 146 15.76 7.25 16.15
N PRO A 147 16.14 7.89 15.02
CA PRO A 147 16.16 7.23 13.72
C PRO A 147 17.17 6.08 13.65
N GLU A 148 18.35 6.24 14.25
CA GLU A 148 19.40 5.21 14.23
C GLU A 148 19.07 4.02 15.13
N LEU A 149 18.46 4.28 16.31
CA LEU A 149 17.99 3.22 17.20
C LEU A 149 16.94 2.37 16.50
N ILE A 150 15.91 2.99 15.93
CA ILE A 150 14.81 2.26 15.29
C ILE A 150 15.29 1.44 14.10
N LYS A 151 16.19 2.00 13.27
CA LYS A 151 16.78 1.27 12.14
C LYS A 151 17.65 0.09 12.58
N SER A 152 18.21 0.14 13.79
CA SER A 152 18.96 -0.98 14.37
C SER A 152 18.03 -2.11 14.86
N GLU A 153 16.83 -1.77 15.32
CA GLU A 153 15.86 -2.73 15.87
C GLU A 153 15.00 -3.36 14.78
N VAL A 154 14.61 -2.60 13.76
CA VAL A 154 13.72 -3.06 12.70
C VAL A 154 14.26 -2.75 11.30
N ARG A 155 13.95 -3.64 10.36
CA ARG A 155 14.49 -3.57 9.00
C ARG A 155 13.90 -2.43 8.18
N HIS A 156 12.62 -2.12 8.32
CA HIS A 156 11.86 -1.23 7.43
C HIS A 156 10.62 -0.67 8.12
N GLU A 157 10.02 0.34 7.51
CA GLU A 157 8.89 1.12 8.01
C GLU A 157 7.72 0.26 8.53
N GLN A 158 7.22 -0.70 7.76
CA GLN A 158 6.04 -1.47 8.17
C GLN A 158 6.24 -2.31 9.44
N ALA A 159 7.50 -2.71 9.74
CA ALA A 159 7.82 -3.43 10.98
C ALA A 159 7.82 -2.48 12.17
N TYR A 160 8.37 -1.27 12.00
CA TYR A 160 8.28 -0.21 12.99
C TYR A 160 6.81 0.17 13.23
N LEU A 161 6.09 0.54 12.18
CA LEU A 161 4.68 0.96 12.26
C LEU A 161 3.81 -0.09 12.97
N SER A 162 3.94 -1.36 12.58
CA SER A 162 3.17 -2.43 13.22
C SER A 162 3.53 -2.60 14.69
N ARG A 163 4.82 -2.48 15.06
CA ARG A 163 5.27 -2.56 16.45
C ARG A 163 4.68 -1.44 17.30
N GLU A 164 4.78 -0.19 16.85
CA GLU A 164 4.30 0.98 17.62
C GLU A 164 2.78 0.94 17.80
N ILE A 165 2.02 0.65 16.73
CA ILE A 165 0.56 0.53 16.80
C ILE A 165 0.14 -0.66 17.67
N HIS A 166 0.90 -1.77 17.63
CA HIS A 166 0.61 -2.94 18.46
C HIS A 166 0.82 -2.66 19.95
N GLN A 167 1.83 -1.88 20.32
CA GLN A 167 2.07 -1.47 21.71
C GLN A 167 0.91 -0.65 22.30
N GLN A 168 0.11 0.00 21.45
CA GLN A 168 -1.09 0.73 21.85
C GLN A 168 -2.37 -0.13 21.85
N ASP A 169 -2.27 -1.44 21.57
CA ASP A 169 -3.41 -2.36 21.35
C ASP A 169 -4.41 -1.87 20.28
N LYS A 170 -3.92 -1.12 19.28
CA LYS A 170 -4.76 -0.61 18.18
C LYS A 170 -4.61 -1.38 16.88
N LEU A 171 -3.58 -2.23 16.78
CA LEU A 171 -3.29 -2.99 15.57
C LEU A 171 -4.35 -4.06 15.34
N ARG A 172 -5.06 -3.94 14.22
CA ARG A 172 -5.96 -4.96 13.70
C ARG A 172 -5.59 -5.27 12.25
N TYR A 173 -6.07 -6.41 11.74
CA TYR A 173 -5.76 -6.85 10.39
C TYR A 173 -7.02 -6.95 9.55
N TRP A 174 -6.88 -6.68 8.25
CA TRP A 174 -7.93 -7.00 7.28
C TRP A 174 -8.16 -8.51 7.20
N PRO A 175 -9.38 -8.96 6.82
CA PRO A 175 -9.56 -10.33 6.34
C PRO A 175 -8.57 -10.63 5.20
N ASP A 176 -7.79 -11.70 5.32
CA ASP A 176 -6.73 -12.06 4.35
C ASP A 176 -7.25 -12.17 2.93
N GLU A 177 -8.48 -12.67 2.78
CA GLU A 177 -9.14 -12.84 1.50
C GLU A 177 -9.34 -11.52 0.77
N TRP A 178 -9.41 -10.38 1.48
CA TRP A 178 -9.58 -9.06 0.87
C TRP A 178 -8.27 -8.53 0.28
N VAL A 179 -7.14 -8.86 0.92
CA VAL A 179 -5.82 -8.30 0.62
C VAL A 179 -4.77 -9.36 0.23
N PRO A 180 -5.07 -10.29 -0.69
CA PRO A 180 -4.15 -11.37 -1.00
C PRO A 180 -2.87 -10.87 -1.66
N SER A 181 -1.74 -11.44 -1.24
CA SER A 181 -0.47 -11.32 -1.98
C SER A 181 -0.59 -11.98 -3.36
N PHE A 182 -0.17 -11.28 -4.42
CA PHE A 182 -0.09 -11.85 -5.75
C PHE A 182 0.77 -13.13 -5.77
N LYS A 183 1.94 -13.07 -5.13
CA LYS A 183 2.90 -14.17 -5.11
C LYS A 183 2.41 -15.39 -4.33
N TYR A 184 1.67 -15.18 -3.26
CA TYR A 184 1.37 -16.28 -2.33
C TYR A 184 -0.04 -16.83 -2.48
N ARG A 185 -0.97 -16.02 -3.01
CA ARG A 185 -2.38 -16.40 -3.10
C ARG A 185 -2.91 -16.39 -4.53
N CYS A 186 -2.32 -15.60 -5.44
CA CYS A 186 -2.74 -15.58 -6.85
C CYS A 186 -1.94 -16.57 -7.70
N CYS A 187 -0.62 -16.64 -7.52
CA CYS A 187 0.23 -17.59 -8.22
C CYS A 187 -0.06 -19.04 -7.79
N PRO A 188 -0.17 -19.98 -8.74
CA PRO A 188 -0.22 -21.41 -8.43
C PRO A 188 1.08 -21.89 -7.78
N SER A 189 1.02 -23.05 -7.13
CA SER A 189 2.20 -23.71 -6.57
C SER A 189 3.21 -24.11 -7.64
N TRP A 190 4.46 -24.33 -7.22
CA TRP A 190 5.65 -24.43 -8.08
C TRP A 190 5.47 -25.16 -9.42
N ILE A 191 5.05 -26.42 -9.43
CA ILE A 191 4.88 -27.17 -10.70
C ILE A 191 3.68 -26.64 -11.50
N LYS A 192 2.59 -26.30 -10.81
CA LYS A 192 1.37 -25.77 -11.46
C LYS A 192 1.63 -24.43 -12.14
N SER A 193 2.55 -23.62 -11.65
CA SER A 193 2.83 -22.29 -12.23
C SER A 193 3.45 -22.35 -13.64
N TRP A 194 3.86 -23.53 -14.11
CA TRP A 194 4.29 -23.79 -15.48
C TRP A 194 3.14 -24.00 -16.46
N PHE A 195 1.95 -24.38 -15.98
CA PHE A 195 0.81 -24.72 -16.84
C PHE A 195 -0.43 -23.88 -16.53
N GLN A 196 -0.46 -23.22 -15.38
CA GLN A 196 -1.61 -22.47 -14.89
C GLN A 196 -1.24 -20.99 -14.66
N ALA A 197 -2.06 -20.10 -15.18
CA ALA A 197 -1.97 -18.66 -14.93
C ALA A 197 -2.37 -18.30 -13.50
N PRO A 198 -1.72 -17.30 -12.88
CA PRO A 198 -2.25 -16.67 -11.68
C PRO A 198 -3.68 -16.19 -11.89
N SER A 199 -4.52 -16.31 -10.86
CA SER A 199 -5.92 -15.90 -10.90
C SER A 199 -6.28 -15.04 -9.69
N ILE A 200 -7.41 -14.33 -9.79
CA ILE A 200 -7.94 -13.53 -8.68
C ILE A 200 -8.59 -14.49 -7.67
N PRO A 201 -8.14 -14.54 -6.41
CA PRO A 201 -8.76 -15.36 -5.38
C PRO A 201 -10.18 -14.89 -5.07
N LYS A 202 -11.05 -15.82 -4.63
CA LYS A 202 -12.41 -15.47 -4.19
C LYS A 202 -12.33 -14.52 -2.99
N GLY A 203 -13.11 -13.44 -3.04
CA GLY A 203 -13.15 -12.43 -1.98
C GLY A 203 -12.10 -11.32 -2.09
N ALA A 204 -11.17 -11.41 -3.05
CA ALA A 204 -10.15 -10.40 -3.27
C ALA A 204 -10.76 -9.03 -3.58
N LYS A 205 -10.25 -8.01 -2.90
CA LYS A 205 -10.58 -6.59 -3.13
C LYS A 205 -9.37 -5.82 -3.62
N VAL A 206 -8.21 -6.07 -3.01
CA VAL A 206 -6.94 -5.43 -3.35
C VAL A 206 -5.85 -6.51 -3.41
N ILE A 207 -5.21 -6.66 -4.55
CA ILE A 207 -4.09 -7.59 -4.72
C ILE A 207 -2.78 -6.86 -4.47
N LEU A 208 -1.97 -7.38 -3.54
CA LEU A 208 -0.71 -6.78 -3.11
C LEU A 208 0.48 -7.33 -3.91
N PHE A 209 1.24 -6.44 -4.56
CA PHE A 209 2.48 -6.80 -5.26
C PHE A 209 3.70 -6.34 -4.45
N HIS A 210 4.14 -7.16 -3.51
CA HIS A 210 5.34 -6.84 -2.73
C HIS A 210 6.63 -7.26 -3.48
N GLY A 211 7.34 -6.29 -4.06
CA GLY A 211 8.55 -6.52 -4.87
C GLY A 211 8.26 -7.15 -6.23
N LEU A 212 9.23 -7.86 -6.83
CA LEU A 212 9.05 -8.44 -8.17
C LEU A 212 8.35 -9.81 -8.15
N PRO A 213 7.32 -10.06 -8.98
CA PRO A 213 6.94 -9.21 -10.11
C PRO A 213 6.06 -8.04 -9.69
N ASN A 214 6.19 -6.92 -10.39
CA ASN A 214 5.22 -5.82 -10.36
C ASN A 214 4.06 -6.07 -11.35
N PRO A 215 3.01 -5.23 -11.40
CA PRO A 215 1.88 -5.47 -12.30
C PRO A 215 2.26 -5.56 -13.80
N PRO A 216 3.10 -4.68 -14.39
CA PRO A 216 3.59 -4.85 -15.76
C PRO A 216 4.28 -6.19 -16.05
N GLU A 217 5.14 -6.64 -15.14
CA GLU A 217 5.88 -7.91 -15.29
C GLU A 217 4.93 -9.11 -15.17
N ALA A 218 4.01 -9.08 -14.21
CA ALA A 218 3.03 -10.14 -14.02
C ALA A 218 2.09 -10.27 -15.24
N ILE A 219 1.75 -9.16 -15.88
CA ILE A 219 0.98 -9.15 -17.13
C ILE A 219 1.66 -9.99 -18.22
N THR A 220 2.99 -9.92 -18.34
CA THR A 220 3.77 -10.62 -19.37
C THR A 220 4.37 -11.94 -18.90
N GLY A 221 4.12 -12.35 -17.66
CA GLY A 221 4.64 -13.61 -17.11
C GLY A 221 6.09 -13.53 -16.63
N HIS A 222 6.64 -12.33 -16.44
CA HIS A 222 7.97 -12.15 -15.88
C HIS A 222 7.89 -12.20 -14.37
N SER A 223 8.59 -13.14 -13.72
CA SER A 223 8.55 -13.32 -12.25
C SER A 223 9.55 -12.45 -11.48
N GLY A 224 10.51 -11.84 -12.20
CA GLY A 224 11.65 -11.13 -11.63
C GLY A 224 12.69 -12.03 -10.93
N LYS A 225 12.54 -13.36 -10.97
CA LYS A 225 13.52 -14.31 -10.41
C LYS A 225 13.70 -15.51 -11.33
N TRP A 226 14.94 -15.80 -11.71
CA TRP A 226 15.27 -16.87 -12.67
C TRP A 226 14.73 -18.26 -12.27
N TYR A 227 14.65 -18.55 -10.96
CA TYR A 227 14.18 -19.84 -10.45
C TYR A 227 12.65 -19.94 -10.27
N ARG A 228 11.92 -18.84 -10.48
CA ARG A 228 10.46 -18.81 -10.28
C ARG A 228 9.79 -18.62 -11.63
N HIS A 229 8.99 -19.59 -12.06
CA HIS A 229 8.16 -19.46 -13.24
C HIS A 229 6.77 -18.92 -12.86
N ILE A 230 6.22 -18.00 -13.66
CA ILE A 230 4.80 -17.63 -13.63
C ILE A 230 4.27 -17.54 -15.07
N GLN A 231 3.07 -18.06 -15.31
CA GLN A 231 2.37 -17.82 -16.56
C GLN A 231 1.85 -16.36 -16.64
N PRO A 232 1.70 -15.78 -17.85
CA PRO A 232 1.17 -14.43 -18.03
C PRO A 232 -0.20 -14.23 -17.37
N SER A 233 -0.40 -13.05 -16.75
CA SER A 233 -1.64 -12.67 -16.07
C SER A 233 -2.35 -11.52 -16.79
N PRO A 234 -2.87 -11.72 -18.02
CA PRO A 234 -3.44 -10.64 -18.84
C PRO A 234 -4.68 -10.00 -18.21
N TRP A 235 -5.37 -10.71 -17.31
CA TRP A 235 -6.52 -10.16 -16.57
C TRP A 235 -6.16 -8.91 -15.77
N ILE A 236 -4.90 -8.71 -15.36
CA ILE A 236 -4.47 -7.50 -14.65
C ILE A 236 -4.75 -6.26 -15.50
N LYS A 237 -4.62 -6.32 -16.84
CA LYS A 237 -4.92 -5.19 -17.74
C LYS A 237 -6.36 -4.71 -17.64
N LYS A 238 -7.31 -5.59 -17.30
CA LYS A 238 -8.73 -5.24 -17.15
C LYS A 238 -8.95 -4.29 -15.96
N TYR A 239 -8.19 -4.49 -14.89
CA TYR A 239 -8.33 -3.76 -13.63
C TYR A 239 -7.35 -2.59 -13.54
N TRP A 240 -6.10 -2.78 -13.96
CA TRP A 240 -5.00 -1.83 -13.84
C TRP A 240 -4.91 -0.88 -15.05
N LYS A 241 -6.07 -0.31 -15.41
CA LYS A 241 -6.25 0.65 -16.50
C LYS A 241 -6.62 2.04 -15.96
N ILE A 242 -6.21 3.06 -16.72
CA ILE A 242 -6.72 4.42 -16.59
C ILE A 242 -8.16 4.42 -17.10
#